data_AF-A0A8R1EHG5-F1
#
_entry.id   AF-A0A8R1EHG5-F1
#
_cell.length_a   1.000
_cell.length_b   1.000
_cell.length_c   1.000
_cell.angle_alpha   90.00
_cell.angle_beta   90.00
_cell.angle_gamma   90.00
#
_symmetry.space_group_name_H-M   'P 1'
#
loop_
_entity.id
_entity.type
_entity.pdbx_description
1 polymer ?
#
loop_
_entity_poly.entity_id
_entity_poly.type
_entity_poly.pdbx_seq_one_letter_code
_entity_poly.pdbx_strand_id
1 'polypeptide(L)'
;MERVAVLKEYRRRGIAAELIRTAMLFAQTESPDTSIYAYAQVAAIQLYVALGFKILSKVWIEDGTFIPHQTIFWGSPVSIGVFLKHQAEKVDTTYEEYDARHPAIIPKIEEFKQRIEVEQNFQF
;
A
#
# COMPACT_ATOMS: atom_id res chain seq x y z
N MET A 1 -5.24 -6.95 3.63
CA MET A 1 -4.28 -6.80 4.73
C MET A 1 -3.99 -5.34 4.91
N GLU A 2 -4.15 -4.83 6.13
CA GLU A 2 -4.03 -3.41 6.44
C GLU A 2 -3.36 -3.23 7.81
N ARG A 3 -2.94 -2.00 8.12
CA ARG A 3 -2.45 -1.60 9.45
C ARG A 3 -1.25 -2.39 9.97
N VAL A 4 -0.34 -2.77 9.08
CA VAL A 4 0.95 -3.38 9.45
C VAL A 4 1.85 -2.31 10.05
N ALA A 5 2.25 -2.49 11.31
CA ALA A 5 3.10 -1.53 12.01
C ALA A 5 4.20 -2.23 12.81
N VAL A 6 5.38 -1.61 12.85
CA VAL A 6 6.49 -1.98 13.74
C VAL A 6 6.99 -0.72 14.43
N LEU A 7 7.03 -0.78 15.76
CA LEU A 7 7.60 0.27 16.62
C LEU A 7 9.03 0.59 16.20
N LYS A 8 9.42 1.88 16.26
CA LYS A 8 10.64 2.41 15.64
C LYS A 8 11.89 1.69 16.11
N GLU A 9 11.98 1.44 17.41
CA GLU A 9 13.05 0.76 18.13
C GLU A 9 13.23 -0.73 17.74
N TYR A 10 12.21 -1.33 17.12
CA TYR A 10 12.19 -2.72 16.65
C TYR A 10 12.33 -2.86 15.13
N ARG A 11 12.46 -1.76 14.38
CA ARG A 11 12.63 -1.81 12.91
C ARG A 11 13.98 -2.40 12.52
N ARG A 12 14.08 -2.84 11.26
CA ARG A 12 15.29 -3.44 10.63
C ARG A 12 15.76 -4.75 11.27
N ARG A 13 14.91 -5.40 12.07
CA ARG A 13 15.17 -6.71 12.70
C ARG A 13 14.40 -7.87 12.07
N GLY A 14 13.80 -7.67 10.89
CA GLY A 14 12.97 -8.70 10.23
C GLY A 14 11.55 -8.86 10.77
N ILE A 15 11.19 -8.20 11.88
CA ILE A 15 9.89 -8.35 12.56
C ILE A 15 8.69 -8.11 11.64
N ALA A 16 8.76 -7.11 10.74
CA ALA A 16 7.67 -6.86 9.79
C ALA A 16 7.46 -8.06 8.83
N ALA A 17 8.54 -8.72 8.41
CA ALA A 17 8.45 -9.89 7.53
C ALA A 17 7.81 -11.08 8.26
N GLU A 18 8.19 -11.31 9.51
CA GLU A 18 7.63 -12.37 10.35
C GLU A 18 6.15 -12.13 10.65
N LEU A 19 5.78 -10.89 10.95
CA LEU A 19 4.39 -10.49 11.19
C LEU A 19 3.53 -10.78 9.95
N ILE A 20 3.97 -10.34 8.77
CA ILE A 20 3.23 -10.55 7.52
C ILE A 20 3.17 -12.04 7.18
N ARG A 21 4.29 -12.79 7.30
CA ARG A 21 4.31 -14.23 7.04
C ARG A 21 3.35 -14.98 7.96
N THR A 22 3.32 -14.63 9.24
CA THR A 22 2.39 -15.24 10.20
C THR A 22 0.94 -14.96 9.82
N ALA A 23 0.62 -13.72 9.43
CA ALA A 23 -0.71 -13.39 8.95
C ALA A 23 -1.10 -14.13 7.66
N MET A 24 -0.15 -14.32 6.74
CA MET A 24 -0.36 -15.10 5.51
C MET A 24 -0.60 -16.58 5.81
N LEU A 25 0.14 -17.15 6.76
CA LEU A 25 -0.05 -18.53 7.19
C LEU A 25 -1.42 -18.70 7.83
N PHE A 26 -1.80 -17.80 8.74
CA PHE A 26 -3.12 -17.80 9.36
C PHE A 26 -4.24 -17.72 8.33
N ALA A 27 -4.13 -16.82 7.35
CA ALA A 27 -5.13 -16.70 6.29
C ALA A 27 -5.31 -18.01 5.49
N GLN A 28 -4.20 -18.70 5.19
CA GLN A 28 -4.22 -19.99 4.50
C GLN A 28 -4.76 -21.12 5.36
N THR A 29 -4.50 -21.14 6.66
CA THR A 29 -5.00 -22.20 7.55
C THR A 29 -6.51 -22.09 7.75
N GLU A 30 -7.02 -20.87 7.92
CA GLU A 30 -8.45 -20.64 8.10
C GLU A 30 -9.23 -20.73 6.78
N SER A 31 -8.58 -20.38 5.65
CA SER A 31 -9.20 -20.42 4.34
C SER A 31 -8.15 -20.66 3.23
N PRO A 32 -7.91 -21.92 2.84
CA PRO A 32 -6.83 -22.31 1.92
C PRO A 32 -6.84 -21.60 0.56
N ASP A 33 -8.03 -21.22 0.07
CA ASP A 33 -8.20 -20.54 -1.22
C ASP A 33 -8.23 -19.01 -1.11
N THR A 34 -8.01 -18.46 0.09
CA THR A 34 -8.04 -17.01 0.30
C THR A 34 -6.84 -16.33 -0.33
N SER A 35 -7.13 -15.32 -1.16
CA SER A 35 -6.15 -14.35 -1.62
C SER A 35 -6.04 -13.16 -0.66
N ILE A 36 -4.85 -12.57 -0.60
CA ILE A 36 -4.58 -11.36 0.20
C ILE A 36 -4.29 -10.21 -0.76
N TYR A 37 -4.97 -9.09 -0.59
CA TYR A 37 -4.60 -7.84 -1.25
C TYR A 37 -4.34 -6.73 -0.22
N ALA A 38 -3.59 -5.71 -0.62
CA ALA A 38 -3.34 -4.54 0.20
C ALA A 38 -3.02 -3.32 -0.66
N TYR A 39 -3.28 -2.14 -0.12
CA TYR A 39 -2.72 -0.87 -0.59
C TYR A 39 -1.45 -0.61 0.22
N ALA A 40 -0.30 -0.94 -0.36
CA ALA A 40 0.98 -0.86 0.34
C ALA A 40 1.71 0.45 0.00
N GLN A 41 2.23 1.12 1.02
CA GLN A 41 3.12 2.26 0.84
C GLN A 41 4.35 1.84 0.02
N VAL A 42 4.77 2.68 -0.93
CA VAL A 42 5.93 2.41 -1.80
C VAL A 42 7.18 2.07 -0.99
N ALA A 43 7.38 2.73 0.16
CA ALA A 43 8.50 2.47 1.07
C ALA A 43 8.53 1.04 1.64
N ALA A 44 7.41 0.33 1.66
CA ALA A 44 7.29 -1.04 2.15
C ALA A 44 7.18 -2.10 1.03
N ILE A 45 7.13 -1.70 -0.24
CA ILE A 45 6.84 -2.63 -1.35
C ILE A 45 7.85 -3.78 -1.44
N GLN A 46 9.15 -3.49 -1.27
CA GLN A 46 10.19 -4.52 -1.37
C GLN A 46 10.03 -5.63 -0.33
N LEU A 47 9.49 -5.30 0.86
CA LEU A 47 9.18 -6.30 1.89
C LEU A 47 8.08 -7.26 1.42
N TYR A 48 7.00 -6.72 0.84
CA TYR A 48 5.91 -7.54 0.33
C TYR A 48 6.31 -8.37 -0.88
N VAL A 49 7.08 -7.81 -1.81
CA VAL A 49 7.62 -8.54 -2.97
C VAL A 49 8.49 -9.70 -2.52
N ALA A 50 9.35 -9.51 -1.51
CA ALA A 50 10.15 -10.59 -0.94
C ALA A 50 9.32 -11.73 -0.31
N LEU A 51 8.06 -11.46 0.05
CA LEU A 51 7.10 -12.43 0.57
C LEU A 51 6.19 -13.03 -0.53
N GLY A 52 6.45 -12.71 -1.80
CA GLY A 52 5.73 -13.27 -2.94
C GLY A 52 4.49 -12.49 -3.37
N PHE A 53 4.27 -11.28 -2.84
CA PHE A 53 3.23 -10.40 -3.37
C PHE A 53 3.61 -9.89 -4.77
N LYS A 54 2.61 -9.80 -5.64
CA LYS A 54 2.68 -9.17 -6.96
C LYS A 54 2.14 -7.76 -6.89
N ILE A 55 2.79 -6.83 -7.57
CA ILE A 55 2.31 -5.44 -7.74
C ILE A 55 1.30 -5.42 -8.89
N LEU A 56 0.12 -4.85 -8.65
CA LEU A 56 -0.98 -4.82 -9.62
C LEU A 56 -1.31 -3.42 -10.17
N SER A 57 -0.77 -2.35 -9.57
CA SER A 57 -1.06 -0.98 -9.99
C SER A 57 0.21 -0.17 -10.25
N LYS A 58 0.04 0.92 -11.01
CA LYS A 58 0.95 2.07 -10.95
C LYS A 58 0.95 2.67 -9.53
N VAL A 59 1.94 3.50 -9.24
CA VAL A 59 1.96 4.31 -8.01
C VAL A 59 0.80 5.31 -8.07
N TRP A 60 0.06 5.41 -6.97
CA TRP A 60 -0.98 6.41 -6.75
C TRP A 60 -0.77 7.08 -5.40
N ILE A 61 -1.37 8.24 -5.19
CA ILE A 61 -1.22 9.02 -3.97
C ILE A 61 -2.46 8.84 -3.10
N GLU A 62 -2.28 8.50 -1.84
CA GLU A 62 -3.39 8.45 -0.88
C GLU A 62 -3.89 9.86 -0.59
N ASP A 63 -5.19 10.05 -0.78
CA ASP A 63 -5.87 11.33 -0.59
C ASP A 63 -5.74 11.79 0.85
N GLY A 64 -5.32 13.05 1.02
CA GLY A 64 -5.17 13.69 2.33
C GLY A 64 -3.85 13.41 3.05
N THR A 65 -3.02 12.46 2.59
CA THR A 65 -1.74 12.14 3.26
C THR A 65 -0.51 12.31 2.35
N PHE A 66 -0.69 12.42 1.03
CA PHE A 66 0.40 12.47 0.03
C PHE A 66 1.35 11.26 0.06
N ILE A 67 0.92 10.16 0.67
CA ILE A 67 1.74 8.98 0.78
C ILE A 67 1.59 8.14 -0.50
N PRO A 68 2.68 7.81 -1.20
CA PRO A 68 2.62 7.00 -2.41
C PRO A 68 2.35 5.54 -2.08
N HIS A 69 1.38 4.95 -2.77
CA HIS A 69 0.92 3.58 -2.59
C HIS A 69 0.90 2.79 -3.91
N GLN A 70 0.95 1.47 -3.80
CA GLN A 70 0.62 0.54 -4.88
C GLN A 70 -0.29 -0.57 -4.36
N THR A 71 -1.20 -1.04 -5.21
CA THR A 71 -2.00 -2.22 -4.95
C THR A 71 -1.13 -3.46 -5.13
N ILE A 72 -1.09 -4.30 -4.10
CA ILE A 72 -0.37 -5.57 -4.10
C ILE A 72 -1.32 -6.74 -3.85
N PHE A 73 -0.95 -7.91 -4.36
CA PHE A 73 -1.76 -9.12 -4.30
C PHE A 73 -0.91 -10.37 -4.07
N TRP A 74 -1.38 -11.27 -3.22
CA TRP A 74 -0.82 -12.59 -2.98
C TRP A 74 -1.94 -13.63 -3.11
N GLY A 75 -1.70 -14.68 -3.89
CA GLY A 75 -2.70 -15.72 -4.17
C GLY A 75 -2.36 -16.52 -5.44
N SER A 76 -3.30 -17.36 -5.87
CA SER A 76 -3.16 -18.20 -7.06
C SER A 76 -3.43 -17.43 -8.36
N PRO A 77 -3.01 -17.97 -9.53
CA PRO A 77 -3.38 -17.41 -10.83
C PRO A 77 -4.90 -17.38 -11.10
N VAL A 78 -5.68 -18.22 -10.42
CA VAL A 78 -7.14 -18.19 -10.53
C VAL A 78 -7.70 -17.02 -9.71
N SER A 79 -7.24 -16.86 -8.46
CA SER A 79 -7.77 -15.82 -7.58
C SER A 79 -7.37 -14.41 -8.00
N ILE A 80 -6.23 -14.21 -8.67
CA ILE A 80 -5.89 -12.90 -9.26
C ILE A 80 -6.85 -12.49 -10.37
N GLY A 81 -7.27 -13.43 -11.24
CA GLY A 81 -8.23 -13.15 -12.31
C GLY A 81 -9.61 -12.77 -11.76
N VAL A 82 -10.05 -13.50 -10.73
CA VAL A 82 -11.29 -13.19 -9.99
C VAL A 82 -11.21 -11.82 -9.32
N PHE A 83 -10.08 -11.48 -8.70
CA PHE A 83 -9.87 -10.17 -8.07
C PHE A 83 -9.95 -9.03 -9.09
N LEU A 84 -9.25 -9.16 -10.22
CA LEU A 84 -9.24 -8.12 -11.27
C LEU A 84 -10.63 -7.90 -11.87
N LYS A 85 -11.42 -8.96 -12.07
CA LYS A 85 -12.81 -8.85 -12.53
C LYS A 85 -13.67 -8.04 -11.55
N HIS A 86 -13.63 -8.37 -10.27
CA HIS A 86 -14.38 -7.64 -9.24
C HIS A 86 -13.91 -6.18 -9.10
N GLN A 87 -12.62 -5.90 -9.29
CA GLN A 87 -12.11 -4.53 -9.29
C GLN A 87 -12.65 -3.72 -10.48
N ALA A 88 -12.68 -4.32 -11.68
CA ALA A 88 -13.25 -3.68 -12.86
C ALA A 88 -14.76 -3.37 -12.71
N GLU A 89 -15.49 -4.25 -12.03
CA GLU A 89 -16.92 -4.04 -11.71
C GLU A 89 -17.15 -2.99 -10.63
N LYS A 90 -16.14 -2.73 -9.78
CA LYS A 90 -16.15 -1.69 -8.72
C LYS A 90 -15.64 -0.34 -9.18
N VAL A 91 -15.25 -0.16 -10.45
CA VAL A 91 -14.84 1.14 -10.98
C VAL A 91 -16.05 2.09 -10.96
N ASP A 92 -16.19 2.76 -9.83
CA ASP A 92 -16.81 4.08 -9.75
C ASP A 92 -15.96 5.02 -10.62
N THR A 93 -16.58 5.74 -11.54
CA THR A 93 -15.96 6.62 -12.53
C THR A 93 -15.21 7.83 -11.93
N THR A 94 -15.04 7.86 -10.61
CA THR A 94 -14.45 8.95 -9.82
C THR A 94 -12.97 8.75 -9.49
N TYR A 95 -12.41 7.55 -9.72
CA TYR A 95 -10.97 7.31 -9.59
C TYR A 95 -10.24 7.75 -10.87
N GLU A 96 -10.11 9.06 -11.06
CA GLU A 96 -9.20 9.62 -12.05
C GLU A 96 -7.78 9.12 -11.79
N GLU A 97 -7.07 8.68 -12.84
CA GLU A 97 -5.64 8.37 -12.79
C GLU A 97 -4.88 9.59 -12.27
N TYR A 98 -4.59 9.63 -10.98
CA TYR A 98 -3.71 10.63 -10.38
C TYR A 98 -2.26 10.37 -10.81
N ASP A 99 -1.93 10.80 -12.03
CA ASP A 99 -0.55 11.08 -12.43
C ASP A 99 -0.03 12.17 -11.49
N ALA A 100 1.05 11.91 -10.74
CA ALA A 100 1.65 12.88 -9.83
C ALA A 100 2.17 14.15 -10.53
N ARG A 101 2.14 14.19 -11.88
CA ARG A 101 2.42 15.37 -12.71
C ARG A 101 1.16 16.11 -13.14
N HIS A 102 -0.03 15.67 -12.72
CA HIS A 102 -1.29 16.34 -13.04
C HIS A 102 -1.29 17.76 -12.42
N PRO A 103 -1.53 18.82 -13.22
CA PRO A 103 -1.40 20.21 -12.75
C PRO A 103 -2.22 20.53 -11.50
N ALA A 104 -3.32 19.82 -11.26
CA ALA A 104 -4.19 19.99 -10.09
C ALA A 104 -3.61 19.44 -8.77
N ILE A 105 -2.57 18.60 -8.83
CA ILE A 105 -1.98 17.95 -7.64
C ILE A 105 -0.73 18.69 -7.15
N ILE A 106 -0.04 19.40 -8.03
CA ILE A 106 1.18 20.15 -7.68
C ILE A 106 0.94 21.18 -6.55
N PRO A 107 -0.15 21.98 -6.54
CA PRO A 107 -0.40 22.92 -5.46
C PRO A 107 -0.60 22.22 -4.10
N LYS A 108 -1.26 21.05 -4.11
CA LYS A 108 -1.53 20.25 -2.92
C LYS A 108 -0.23 19.66 -2.33
N ILE A 109 0.70 19.21 -3.17
CA ILE A 109 2.02 18.72 -2.76
C ILE A 109 2.86 19.84 -2.12
N GLU A 110 2.84 21.05 -2.69
CA GLU A 110 3.60 22.18 -2.15
C GLU A 110 3.04 22.67 -0.80
N GLU A 111 1.71 22.68 -0.63
CA GLU A 111 1.09 23.02 0.66
C GLU A 111 1.48 22.01 1.76
N PHE A 112 1.56 20.72 1.42
CA PHE A 112 1.99 19.68 2.37
C PHE A 112 3.46 19.81 2.75
N LYS A 113 4.36 20.11 1.80
CA LYS A 113 5.78 20.37 2.10
C LYS A 113 5.96 21.55 3.05
N GLN A 114 5.20 22.63 2.85
CA GLN A 114 5.21 23.79 3.73
C GLN A 114 4.74 23.43 5.15
N ARG A 115 3.71 22.58 5.29
CA ARG A 115 3.28 22.09 6.61
C ARG A 115 4.36 21.27 7.31
N ILE A 116 5.05 20.39 6.60
CA ILE A 116 6.14 19.57 7.15
C ILE A 116 7.35 20.44 7.54
N GLU A 117 7.71 21.46 6.76
CA GLU A 117 8.78 22.40 7.11
C GLU A 117 8.45 23.23 8.36
N VAL A 118 7.18 23.65 8.51
CA VAL A 118 6.72 24.35 9.70
C VAL A 118 6.77 23.41 10.91
N GLU A 119 6.27 22.19 10.80
CA GLU A 119 6.28 21.21 11.90
C GLU A 119 7.70 20.77 12.33
N GLN A 120 8.67 20.76 11.42
CA GLN A 120 10.08 20.46 11.73
C GLN A 120 10.82 21.64 12.37
N ASN A 121 10.37 22.88 12.15
CA ASN A 121 10.96 24.08 12.76
C ASN A 121 10.42 24.42 14.16
N PHE A 122 9.44 23.66 14.67
CA PHE A 122 8.86 23.81 16.02
C PHE A 122 9.34 22.74 17.03
N GLN A 123 10.51 22.13 16.81
CA GLN A 123 11.20 21.38 17.87
C GLN A 123 12.29 22.26 18.53
N PHE A 124 11.89 22.98 19.58
CA PHE A 124 12.77 23.49 20.64
C PHE A 124 12.46 22.74 21.94
#